data_AF-A0AAW8YNN4-F1
#
_entry.id   AF-A0AAW8YNN4-F1
#
_cell.length_a   1.000
_cell.length_b   1.000
_cell.length_c   1.000
_cell.angle_alpha   90.00
_cell.angle_beta   90.00
_cell.angle_gamma   90.00
#
_symmetry.space_group_name_H-M   'P 1'
#
loop_
_entity.id
_entity.type
_entity.pdbx_description
1 polymer ?
#
loop_
_entity_poly.entity_id
_entity_poly.type
_entity_poly.pdbx_seq_one_letter_code
_entity_poly.pdbx_strand_id
1 'polypeptide(L)'
;MEVMTFNIDNDRRNLVDDKQNFSIDFHDSKYNWLQARQYEESMRQVEVHVVHGNGSPVDLTGMNPVFEGWLPEGLYRIIDAKHSVMIDAQNGIFRFDFPAPAFQIAGSYKQAFFRLMKDGMSVTTLEFSLDVMADKVISGLVPSDYITPFEDEYDKLTAIVENADSKFAEQLIKWKNEFDKTVGDLNGDYISIKSLADALDARLKNLEDKIKADGLLTQADFDAQIKIVNDTIKNALDQLKKPIPVGNSIIIGGPISVDEKNLLDKLRSTVDTSKFNLIFFNDSHYGMQSDIKNYGPRYGINHLNTALYLDDLVNVIVAGGDNIDGHLLSYDGLINDEQNFATELLFGSPNHADKFALKGNHDDGSLRLRWYREGSKYAPDSFPDTISNIQFKSDYMNGQLLFGEHRNNGDSNYFYKNYPDFKVRLIGLDSNDIPEDVKAADGGNKYVGLSNMGYRQEQLDWFANVALQNVPEDYVTIICAHSPATPTANDDTNLTDYTVTHYTNQAQLNQIIKDFINGQSSVITNDVEDWEIKVQTNFVAQGKRDVAGYIHGHYHYEELTTSQGFNNISCISAIPYTGFNKGAQNGGWTLFTLDRDNRKLKSTGYGLATNRTFDY
;
A
#
# COMPACT_ATOMS: atom_id res chain seq x y z
N MET A 1 82.54 80.78 -15.29
CA MET A 1 81.86 79.97 -16.31
C MET A 1 82.12 80.62 -17.64
N GLU A 2 82.63 79.86 -18.60
CA GLU A 2 82.95 80.37 -19.93
C GLU A 2 81.67 80.42 -20.78
N VAL A 3 81.49 81.49 -21.55
CA VAL A 3 80.30 81.69 -22.39
C VAL A 3 80.71 81.53 -23.85
N MET A 4 80.13 80.56 -24.53
CA MET A 4 80.35 80.30 -25.95
C MET A 4 79.13 80.73 -26.74
N THR A 5 79.31 81.53 -27.78
CA THR A 5 78.20 81.93 -28.66
C THR A 5 78.37 81.34 -30.05
N PHE A 6 77.39 80.58 -30.53
CA PHE A 6 77.42 79.93 -31.83
C PHE A 6 76.33 80.49 -32.75
N ASN A 7 76.70 80.71 -34.00
CA ASN A 7 75.78 81.11 -35.06
C ASN A 7 75.43 79.92 -35.95
N ILE A 8 74.16 79.57 -36.05
CA ILE A 8 73.75 78.37 -36.79
C ILE A 8 73.51 78.61 -38.29
N ASP A 9 73.32 79.86 -38.73
CA ASP A 9 72.97 80.16 -40.13
C ASP A 9 74.20 80.51 -40.97
N ASN A 10 75.27 80.99 -40.34
CA ASN A 10 76.47 81.50 -41.00
C ASN A 10 77.72 80.72 -40.56
N ASP A 11 77.80 79.44 -40.91
CA ASP A 11 79.01 78.65 -40.66
C ASP A 11 80.12 79.03 -41.64
N ARG A 12 81.24 79.54 -41.10
CA ARG A 12 82.41 80.01 -41.89
C ARG A 12 83.68 79.23 -41.60
N ARG A 13 83.56 77.99 -41.13
CA ARG A 13 84.73 77.15 -40.85
C ARG A 13 85.42 76.72 -42.15
N ASN A 14 86.75 76.62 -42.08
CA ASN A 14 87.54 76.06 -43.18
C ASN A 14 87.27 74.56 -43.29
N LEU A 15 87.16 74.06 -44.53
CA LEU A 15 87.11 72.61 -44.76
C LEU A 15 88.49 72.01 -44.46
N VAL A 16 88.50 70.80 -43.91
CA VAL A 16 89.75 70.08 -43.62
C VAL A 16 90.32 69.51 -44.92
N ASP A 17 91.60 69.76 -45.20
CA ASP A 17 92.26 69.37 -46.45
C ASP A 17 92.54 67.85 -46.53
N ASP A 18 92.82 67.20 -45.39
CA ASP A 18 93.02 65.75 -45.28
C ASP A 18 91.92 65.08 -44.44
N LYS A 19 91.11 64.25 -45.08
CA LYS A 19 89.99 63.55 -44.45
C LYS A 19 90.41 62.28 -43.69
N GLN A 20 91.62 61.75 -43.93
CA GLN A 20 92.08 60.50 -43.30
C GLN A 20 92.83 60.74 -41.99
N ASN A 21 93.62 61.81 -41.89
CA ASN A 21 94.24 62.24 -40.63
C ASN A 21 93.56 63.52 -40.11
N PHE A 22 92.32 63.36 -39.66
CA PHE A 22 91.47 64.47 -39.26
C PHE A 22 92.05 65.19 -38.03
N SER A 23 92.46 66.44 -38.22
CA SER A 23 92.88 67.36 -37.15
C SER A 23 92.50 68.77 -37.59
N ILE A 24 91.67 69.42 -36.79
CA ILE A 24 91.25 70.79 -37.06
C ILE A 24 92.24 71.74 -36.38
N ASP A 25 92.91 72.58 -37.17
CA ASP A 25 93.82 73.61 -36.64
C ASP A 25 93.02 74.88 -36.30
N PHE A 26 92.81 75.12 -35.00
CA PHE A 26 92.06 76.25 -34.47
C PHE A 26 92.94 77.44 -34.04
N HIS A 27 94.18 77.57 -34.53
CA HIS A 27 95.13 78.61 -34.08
C HIS A 27 94.70 80.10 -34.31
N ASP A 28 93.54 80.37 -34.93
CA ASP A 28 93.00 81.74 -35.06
C ASP A 28 92.02 82.06 -33.91
N SER A 29 92.24 83.20 -33.24
CA SER A 29 91.47 83.73 -32.08
C SER A 29 89.98 84.01 -32.31
N LYS A 30 89.41 83.62 -33.45
CA LYS A 30 88.05 83.94 -33.89
C LYS A 30 87.02 82.87 -33.53
N TYR A 31 87.43 81.71 -33.02
CA TYR A 31 86.55 80.60 -32.67
C TYR A 31 86.41 80.44 -31.15
N ASN A 32 85.26 79.90 -30.71
CA ASN A 32 85.06 79.52 -29.31
C ASN A 32 86.06 78.41 -28.94
N TRP A 33 86.65 78.51 -27.75
CA TRP A 33 87.58 77.52 -27.22
C TRP A 33 87.26 77.24 -25.75
N LEU A 34 87.70 76.08 -25.27
CA LEU A 34 87.67 75.70 -23.86
C LEU A 34 89.00 75.02 -23.54
N GLN A 35 89.55 75.34 -22.37
CA GLN A 35 90.70 74.63 -21.83
C GLN A 35 90.41 74.10 -20.43
N ALA A 36 90.78 72.85 -20.21
CA ALA A 36 90.68 72.16 -18.94
C ALA A 36 92.01 71.46 -18.61
N ARG A 37 92.15 70.93 -17.39
CA ARG A 37 93.27 70.05 -17.02
C ARG A 37 92.76 68.61 -16.84
N GLN A 38 93.64 67.63 -17.02
CA GLN A 38 93.32 66.25 -16.66
C GLN A 38 92.83 66.15 -15.21
N TYR A 39 91.92 65.21 -14.94
CA TYR A 39 91.30 64.95 -13.62
C TYR A 39 90.31 66.00 -13.12
N GLU A 40 89.93 67.00 -13.94
CA GLU A 40 88.79 67.83 -13.59
C GLU A 40 87.49 67.01 -13.66
N GLU A 41 86.83 66.80 -12.53
CA GLU A 41 85.55 66.10 -12.44
C GLU A 41 84.44 67.05 -12.01
N SER A 42 83.38 67.13 -12.83
CA SER A 42 82.09 67.77 -12.52
C SER A 42 82.08 69.29 -12.26
N MET A 43 83.15 70.04 -12.55
CA MET A 43 83.17 71.50 -12.31
C MET A 43 83.52 72.35 -13.53
N ARG A 44 83.91 71.74 -14.66
CA ARG A 44 84.12 72.51 -15.90
C ARG A 44 82.79 72.65 -16.62
N GLN A 45 82.24 73.86 -16.54
CA GLN A 45 80.94 74.20 -17.12
C GLN A 45 81.10 75.30 -18.18
N VAL A 46 80.34 75.15 -19.25
CA VAL A 46 80.17 76.19 -20.27
C VAL A 46 78.71 76.58 -20.36
N GLU A 47 78.46 77.87 -20.50
CA GLU A 47 77.17 78.38 -20.92
C GLU A 47 77.23 78.63 -22.43
N VAL A 48 76.27 78.08 -23.16
CA VAL A 48 76.25 78.07 -24.61
C VAL A 48 75.04 78.85 -25.08
N HIS A 49 75.30 79.88 -25.87
CA HIS A 49 74.30 80.76 -26.48
C HIS A 49 74.24 80.43 -27.97
N VAL A 50 73.05 80.12 -28.47
CA VAL A 50 72.83 79.73 -29.86
C VAL A 50 71.96 80.79 -30.54
N VAL A 51 72.51 81.41 -31.58
CA VAL A 51 71.91 82.56 -32.26
C VAL A 51 71.84 82.35 -33.78
N HIS A 52 70.94 83.08 -34.43
CA HIS A 52 70.79 83.19 -35.88
C HIS A 52 71.82 84.14 -36.50
N GLY A 53 71.96 84.12 -37.84
CA GLY A 53 72.89 84.93 -38.63
C GLY A 53 72.83 86.44 -38.38
N ASN A 54 71.67 86.93 -37.94
CA ASN A 54 71.37 88.32 -37.61
C ASN A 54 71.55 88.66 -36.11
N GLY A 55 71.95 87.70 -35.28
CA GLY A 55 72.18 87.85 -33.85
C GLY A 55 70.97 87.58 -32.93
N SER A 56 69.78 87.26 -33.45
CA SER A 56 68.63 86.89 -32.62
C SER A 56 68.74 85.47 -32.06
N PRO A 57 68.20 85.15 -30.87
CA PRO A 57 68.31 83.82 -30.27
C PRO A 57 67.56 82.73 -31.05
N VAL A 58 68.05 81.49 -30.94
CA VAL A 58 67.42 80.28 -31.50
C VAL A 58 66.61 79.57 -30.41
N ASP A 59 65.34 79.23 -30.66
CA ASP A 59 64.54 78.44 -29.70
C ASP A 59 64.96 76.96 -29.72
N LEU A 60 65.47 76.51 -28.58
CA LEU A 60 65.94 75.14 -28.36
C LEU A 60 64.91 74.26 -27.65
N THR A 61 63.65 74.70 -27.54
CA THR A 61 62.60 73.93 -26.86
C THR A 61 62.42 72.54 -27.47
N GLY A 62 62.53 71.53 -26.60
CA GLY A 62 62.44 70.11 -26.96
C GLY A 62 63.69 69.56 -27.65
N MET A 63 64.79 70.31 -27.69
CA MET A 63 66.09 69.80 -28.14
C MET A 63 66.90 69.29 -26.95
N ASN A 64 67.72 68.27 -27.20
CA ASN A 64 68.76 67.81 -26.30
C ASN A 64 70.14 68.12 -26.90
N PRO A 65 70.92 69.04 -26.30
CA PRO A 65 72.33 69.18 -26.62
C PRO A 65 73.11 67.95 -26.16
N VAL A 66 73.80 67.30 -27.10
CA VAL A 66 74.69 66.16 -26.85
C VAL A 66 76.12 66.60 -27.11
N PHE A 67 77.01 66.41 -26.15
CA PHE A 67 78.43 66.62 -26.40
C PHE A 67 79.02 65.41 -27.12
N GLU A 68 79.65 65.66 -28.26
CA GLU A 68 80.39 64.68 -29.02
C GLU A 68 81.85 65.14 -29.16
N GLY A 69 82.75 64.28 -28.66
CA GLY A 69 84.17 64.57 -28.59
C GLY A 69 85.01 63.40 -29.08
N TRP A 70 86.05 63.71 -29.86
CA TRP A 70 87.10 62.79 -30.26
C TRP A 70 88.43 63.22 -29.61
N LEU A 71 88.90 62.43 -28.65
CA LEU A 71 90.02 62.80 -27.79
C LEU A 71 91.33 63.00 -28.56
N PRO A 72 92.34 63.69 -27.99
CA PRO A 72 93.53 64.16 -28.71
C PRO A 72 94.30 63.14 -29.55
N GLU A 73 94.39 61.89 -29.10
CA GLU A 73 95.08 60.81 -29.83
C GLU A 73 94.18 60.14 -30.88
N GLY A 74 92.87 60.35 -30.80
CA GLY A 74 91.89 59.84 -31.75
C GLY A 74 91.50 58.36 -31.55
N LEU A 75 91.74 57.78 -30.38
CA LEU A 75 91.36 56.39 -30.09
C LEU A 75 90.00 56.26 -29.39
N TYR A 76 89.61 57.27 -28.61
CA TYR A 76 88.44 57.20 -27.74
C TYR A 76 87.45 58.34 -28.02
N ARG A 77 86.17 58.04 -27.81
CA ARG A 77 85.05 58.95 -28.09
C ARG A 77 84.21 59.20 -26.85
N ILE A 78 83.72 60.43 -26.75
CA ILE A 78 82.75 60.84 -25.74
C ILE A 78 81.47 61.18 -26.48
N ILE A 79 80.38 60.52 -26.10
CA ILE A 79 79.02 60.85 -26.53
C ILE A 79 78.18 60.98 -25.26
N ASP A 80 77.95 62.22 -24.87
CA ASP A 80 77.28 62.56 -23.63
C ASP A 80 76.00 63.32 -23.89
N ALA A 81 74.88 62.62 -23.67
CA ALA A 81 73.54 63.15 -23.83
C ALA A 81 72.87 63.47 -22.49
N LYS A 82 73.58 63.31 -21.36
CA LYS A 82 73.02 63.42 -20.00
C LYS A 82 73.32 64.77 -19.33
N HIS A 83 74.48 65.37 -19.61
CA HIS A 83 74.97 66.49 -18.81
C HIS A 83 74.71 67.88 -19.39
N SER A 84 73.80 67.98 -20.36
CA SER A 84 73.24 69.27 -20.78
C SER A 84 72.10 69.68 -19.84
N VAL A 85 72.05 70.97 -19.53
CA VAL A 85 70.97 71.58 -18.73
C VAL A 85 70.45 72.79 -19.49
N MET A 86 69.19 72.74 -19.91
CA MET A 86 68.54 73.89 -20.54
C MET A 86 68.31 74.97 -19.49
N ILE A 87 68.94 76.14 -19.69
CA ILE A 87 68.83 77.27 -18.77
C ILE A 87 67.71 78.19 -19.23
N ASP A 88 67.69 78.53 -20.52
CA ASP A 88 66.62 79.29 -21.16
C ASP A 88 66.48 78.84 -22.61
N ALA A 89 65.67 77.81 -22.83
CA ALA A 89 65.53 77.17 -24.13
C ALA A 89 64.98 78.13 -25.20
N GLN A 90 64.01 78.98 -24.85
CA GLN A 90 63.38 79.89 -25.81
C GLN A 90 64.35 80.97 -26.32
N ASN A 91 65.33 81.35 -25.50
CA ASN A 91 66.37 82.31 -25.86
C ASN A 91 67.69 81.67 -26.27
N GLY A 92 67.72 80.35 -26.51
CA GLY A 92 68.88 79.68 -27.07
C GLY A 92 70.03 79.42 -26.11
N ILE A 93 69.75 79.32 -24.80
CA ILE A 93 70.78 79.20 -23.77
C ILE A 93 70.69 77.86 -23.06
N PHE A 94 71.81 77.13 -23.08
CA PHE A 94 71.98 75.93 -22.26
C PHE A 94 73.34 75.93 -21.58
N ARG A 95 73.43 75.22 -20.46
CA ARG A 95 74.70 74.93 -19.78
C ARG A 95 75.09 73.49 -20.11
N PHE A 96 76.38 73.25 -20.32
CA PHE A 96 76.90 71.91 -20.37
C PHE A 96 77.94 71.69 -19.26
N ASP A 97 77.74 70.62 -18.51
CA ASP A 97 78.61 70.20 -17.42
C ASP A 97 79.45 69.03 -17.92
N PHE A 98 80.74 69.24 -18.20
CA PHE A 98 81.53 68.18 -18.81
C PHE A 98 81.79 67.03 -17.82
N PRO A 99 81.60 65.78 -18.25
CA PRO A 99 81.84 64.63 -17.40
C PRO A 99 83.35 64.39 -17.27
N ALA A 100 83.80 63.80 -16.16
CA ALA A 100 85.23 63.48 -15.95
C ALA A 100 85.91 62.75 -17.14
N PRO A 101 85.24 61.81 -17.82
CA PRO A 101 85.76 61.19 -19.06
C PRO A 101 86.22 62.17 -20.15
N ALA A 102 85.61 63.35 -20.26
CA ALA A 102 85.99 64.36 -21.24
C ALA A 102 87.39 64.98 -20.99
N PHE A 103 88.01 64.75 -19.84
CA PHE A 103 89.32 65.34 -19.52
C PHE A 103 90.40 64.28 -19.27
N GLN A 104 90.21 63.04 -19.73
CA GLN A 104 91.12 61.95 -19.38
C GLN A 104 92.47 61.97 -20.13
N ILE A 105 92.52 62.49 -21.36
CA ILE A 105 93.74 62.52 -22.18
C ILE A 105 94.18 63.96 -22.43
N ALA A 106 95.44 64.26 -22.11
CA ALA A 106 96.04 65.57 -22.38
C ALA A 106 96.31 65.78 -23.88
N GLY A 107 96.12 67.01 -24.33
CA GLY A 107 96.29 67.44 -25.71
C GLY A 107 95.04 68.14 -26.24
N SER A 108 95.10 68.57 -27.50
CA SER A 108 93.98 69.17 -28.22
C SER A 108 93.06 68.11 -28.78
N TYR A 109 91.76 68.20 -28.52
CA TYR A 109 90.77 67.32 -29.11
C TYR A 109 90.87 67.33 -30.63
N LYS A 110 90.75 66.15 -31.26
CA LYS A 110 90.68 66.05 -32.72
C LYS A 110 89.39 66.67 -33.27
N GLN A 111 88.32 66.57 -32.49
CA GLN A 111 87.06 67.22 -32.77
C GLN A 111 86.24 67.34 -31.48
N ALA A 112 85.58 68.47 -31.27
CA ALA A 112 84.68 68.67 -30.15
C ALA A 112 83.50 69.55 -30.59
N PHE A 113 82.28 69.05 -30.45
CA PHE A 113 81.08 69.83 -30.76
C PHE A 113 79.91 69.42 -29.89
N PHE A 114 78.97 70.34 -29.75
CA PHE A 114 77.62 69.99 -29.33
C PHE A 114 76.78 69.66 -30.55
N ARG A 115 76.14 68.50 -30.55
CA ARG A 115 75.07 68.18 -31.50
C ARG A 115 73.74 68.50 -30.85
N LEU A 116 72.95 69.35 -31.49
CA LEU A 116 71.59 69.59 -31.05
C LEU A 116 70.69 68.52 -31.65
N MET A 117 70.10 67.69 -30.79
CA MET A 117 69.25 66.58 -31.17
C MET A 117 67.79 66.93 -30.90
N LYS A 118 66.88 66.64 -31.82
CA LYS A 118 65.43 66.72 -31.60
C LYS A 118 64.77 65.47 -32.16
N ASP A 119 63.98 64.80 -31.33
CA ASP A 119 63.26 63.57 -31.71
C ASP A 119 64.18 62.50 -32.34
N GLY A 120 65.40 62.36 -31.81
CA GLY A 120 66.40 61.42 -32.31
C GLY A 120 67.13 61.85 -33.59
N MET A 121 66.82 63.03 -34.14
CA MET A 121 67.46 63.57 -35.36
C MET A 121 68.48 64.67 -35.03
N SER A 122 69.60 64.68 -35.76
CA SER A 122 70.61 65.74 -35.68
C SER A 122 70.11 67.00 -36.37
N VAL A 123 69.90 68.07 -35.60
CA VAL A 123 69.44 69.36 -36.11
C VAL A 123 70.63 70.19 -36.62
N THR A 124 71.66 70.37 -35.79
CA THR A 124 72.89 71.09 -36.16
C THR A 124 74.04 70.72 -35.22
N THR A 125 75.27 71.13 -35.56
CA THR A 125 76.46 70.96 -34.72
C THR A 125 77.14 72.30 -34.41
N LEU A 126 77.61 72.43 -33.18
CA LEU A 126 78.23 73.63 -32.60
C LEU A 126 79.65 73.28 -32.17
N GLU A 127 80.61 73.41 -33.08
CA GLU A 127 81.98 72.94 -32.89
C GLU A 127 82.89 74.01 -32.29
N PHE A 128 83.75 73.60 -31.38
CA PHE A 128 84.67 74.46 -30.65
C PHE A 128 86.00 73.75 -30.41
N SER A 129 87.04 74.53 -30.11
CA SER A 129 88.33 73.95 -29.72
C SER A 129 88.29 73.50 -28.26
N LEU A 130 88.79 72.30 -27.97
CA LEU A 130 88.89 71.79 -26.60
C LEU A 130 90.31 71.28 -26.32
N ASP A 131 91.01 71.94 -25.40
CA ASP A 131 92.36 71.58 -24.99
C ASP A 131 92.40 71.05 -23.57
N VAL A 132 93.06 69.90 -23.39
CA VAL A 132 93.27 69.31 -22.07
C VAL A 132 94.75 69.43 -21.70
N MET A 133 95.06 70.19 -20.66
CA MET A 133 96.41 70.32 -20.13
C MET A 133 96.81 69.06 -19.37
N ALA A 134 98.04 68.60 -19.61
CA ALA A 134 98.62 67.49 -18.87
C ALA A 134 98.73 67.79 -17.38
N ASP A 135 98.28 66.85 -16.55
CA ASP A 135 98.59 66.83 -15.13
C ASP A 135 99.73 65.82 -14.89
N LYS A 136 100.83 66.29 -14.28
CA LYS A 136 101.99 65.45 -13.97
C LYS A 136 102.03 64.98 -12.51
N VAL A 137 101.02 65.34 -11.71
CA VAL A 137 100.94 65.04 -10.28
C VAL A 137 100.08 63.80 -10.03
N ILE A 138 98.95 63.63 -10.74
CA ILE A 138 98.08 62.46 -10.65
C ILE A 138 98.27 61.59 -11.92
N SER A 139 98.42 60.27 -11.77
CA SER A 139 98.55 59.30 -12.88
C SER A 139 97.58 58.12 -12.72
N GLY A 140 97.25 57.43 -13.82
CA GLY A 140 96.54 56.14 -13.78
C GLY A 140 95.13 56.09 -14.39
N LEU A 141 94.67 57.13 -15.08
CA LEU A 141 93.44 57.03 -15.88
C LEU A 141 93.64 56.08 -17.05
N VAL A 142 92.73 55.11 -17.19
CA VAL A 142 92.61 54.29 -18.40
C VAL A 142 91.49 54.89 -19.24
N PRO A 143 91.81 55.52 -20.38
CA PRO A 143 90.78 56.08 -21.25
C PRO A 143 89.92 54.97 -21.86
N SER A 144 88.63 55.24 -21.96
CA SER A 144 87.65 54.38 -22.63
C SER A 144 86.64 55.24 -23.39
N ASP A 145 85.88 54.60 -24.28
CA ASP A 145 84.70 55.25 -24.83
C ASP A 145 83.69 55.50 -23.70
N TYR A 146 83.01 56.65 -23.74
CA TYR A 146 81.95 57.01 -22.79
C TYR A 146 80.68 57.33 -23.57
N ILE A 147 79.70 56.42 -23.52
CA ILE A 147 78.49 56.48 -24.36
C ILE A 147 77.26 56.26 -23.47
N THR A 148 76.75 57.37 -22.93
CA THR A 148 75.70 57.38 -21.91
C THR A 148 74.37 56.69 -22.28
N PRO A 149 73.87 56.69 -23.54
CA PRO A 149 72.60 56.04 -23.87
C PRO A 149 72.63 54.51 -23.79
N PHE A 150 73.82 53.88 -23.93
CA PHE A 150 73.95 52.42 -23.89
C PHE A 150 73.90 51.88 -22.45
N GLU A 151 74.53 52.58 -21.51
CA GLU A 151 74.56 52.21 -20.09
C GLU A 151 73.15 52.19 -19.48
N ASP A 152 72.29 53.17 -19.81
CA ASP A 152 70.92 53.23 -19.31
C ASP A 152 70.04 52.07 -19.78
N GLU A 153 70.26 51.58 -21.00
CA GLU A 153 69.47 50.49 -21.55
C GLU A 153 69.92 49.13 -20.98
N TYR A 154 71.21 49.00 -20.65
CA TYR A 154 71.76 47.83 -19.98
C TYR A 154 71.19 47.65 -18.56
N ASP A 155 71.08 48.73 -17.79
CA ASP A 155 70.54 48.70 -16.43
C ASP A 155 69.05 48.32 -16.41
N LYS A 156 68.25 48.82 -17.36
CA LYS A 156 66.85 48.42 -17.52
C LYS A 156 66.70 46.94 -17.86
N LEU A 157 67.57 46.41 -18.72
CA LEU A 157 67.54 45.01 -19.11
C LEU A 157 67.79 44.09 -17.90
N THR A 158 68.74 44.48 -17.05
CA THR A 158 69.09 43.75 -15.82
C THR A 158 67.90 43.69 -14.85
N ALA A 159 67.21 44.81 -14.62
CA ALA A 159 66.04 44.87 -13.74
C ALA A 159 64.84 44.03 -14.23
N ILE A 160 64.71 43.85 -15.55
CA ILE A 160 63.66 42.99 -16.15
C ILE A 160 63.97 41.51 -15.89
N VAL A 161 65.23 41.10 -16.02
CA VAL A 161 65.65 39.71 -15.80
C VAL A 161 65.47 39.29 -14.35
N GLU A 162 65.85 40.13 -13.37
CA GLU A 162 65.70 39.82 -11.96
C GLU A 162 64.22 39.68 -11.53
N ASN A 163 63.32 40.48 -12.09
CA ASN A 163 61.87 40.37 -11.84
C ASN A 163 61.23 39.11 -12.45
N ALA A 164 61.79 38.58 -13.54
CA ALA A 164 61.26 37.38 -14.18
C ALA A 164 61.52 36.11 -13.35
N ASP A 165 62.71 35.98 -12.77
CA ASP A 165 63.10 34.83 -11.94
C ASP A 165 62.25 34.72 -10.67
N SER A 166 61.97 35.84 -10.00
CA SER A 166 61.13 35.88 -8.80
C SER A 166 59.70 35.42 -9.09
N LYS A 167 59.09 35.87 -10.20
CA LYS A 167 57.72 35.47 -10.58
C LYS A 167 57.62 34.00 -10.98
N PHE A 168 58.66 33.45 -11.60
CA PHE A 168 58.68 32.03 -11.96
C PHE A 168 58.73 31.13 -10.72
N ALA A 169 59.54 31.49 -9.73
CA ALA A 169 59.63 30.76 -8.47
C ALA A 169 58.30 30.73 -7.69
N GLU A 170 57.58 31.85 -7.63
CA GLU A 170 56.26 31.90 -6.98
C GLU A 170 55.22 31.01 -7.65
N GLN A 171 55.20 30.97 -8.99
CA GLN A 171 54.27 30.13 -9.74
C GLN A 171 54.59 28.64 -9.59
N LEU A 172 55.86 28.27 -9.53
CA LEU A 172 56.28 26.88 -9.32
C LEU A 172 55.82 26.35 -7.95
N ILE A 173 55.89 27.18 -6.90
CA ILE A 173 55.42 26.83 -5.56
C ILE A 173 53.90 26.67 -5.53
N LYS A 174 53.14 27.57 -6.17
CA LYS A 174 51.68 27.43 -6.28
C LYS A 174 51.29 26.14 -6.99
N TRP A 175 51.92 25.87 -8.14
CA TRP A 175 51.68 24.65 -8.90
C TRP A 175 51.99 23.40 -8.07
N LYS A 176 53.11 23.37 -7.34
CA LYS A 176 53.47 22.25 -6.48
C LYS A 176 52.42 22.02 -5.38
N ASN A 177 51.96 23.07 -4.72
CA ASN A 177 50.95 22.96 -3.67
C ASN A 177 49.60 22.46 -4.21
N GLU A 178 49.17 22.94 -5.38
CA GLU A 178 47.94 22.48 -6.03
C GLU A 178 48.05 21.03 -6.50
N PHE A 179 49.21 20.63 -7.02
CA PHE A 179 49.51 19.26 -7.40
C PHE A 179 49.48 18.31 -6.20
N ASP A 180 50.19 18.65 -5.12
CA ASP A 180 50.25 17.84 -3.88
C ASP A 180 48.86 17.69 -3.26
N LYS A 181 48.05 18.77 -3.26
CA LYS A 181 46.65 18.73 -2.80
C LYS A 181 45.80 17.79 -3.67
N THR A 182 45.87 17.93 -4.98
CA THR A 182 45.07 17.11 -5.92
C THR A 182 45.41 15.63 -5.80
N VAL A 183 46.70 15.28 -5.67
CA VAL A 183 47.15 13.89 -5.46
C VAL A 183 46.69 13.37 -4.09
N GLY A 184 46.72 14.22 -3.06
CA GLY A 184 46.19 13.89 -1.73
C GLY A 184 44.69 13.58 -1.74
N ASP A 185 43.90 14.44 -2.37
CA ASP A 185 42.45 14.28 -2.50
C ASP A 185 42.10 13.00 -3.29
N LEU A 186 42.78 12.74 -4.41
CA LEU A 186 42.59 11.53 -5.22
C LEU A 186 42.95 10.24 -4.46
N ASN A 187 44.02 10.24 -3.66
CA ASN A 187 44.40 9.09 -2.84
C ASN A 187 43.42 8.86 -1.67
N GLY A 188 42.92 9.93 -1.05
CA GLY A 188 41.93 9.85 0.02
C GLY A 188 40.59 9.26 -0.46
N ASP A 189 40.13 9.70 -1.63
CA ASP A 189 38.94 9.16 -2.28
C ASP A 189 39.15 7.70 -2.71
N TYR A 190 40.31 7.36 -3.27
CA TYR A 190 40.61 5.98 -3.66
C TYR A 190 40.60 5.01 -2.48
N ILE A 191 41.21 5.35 -1.34
CA ILE A 191 41.22 4.50 -0.14
C ILE A 191 39.80 4.34 0.41
N SER A 192 39.00 5.42 0.39
CA SER A 192 37.63 5.41 0.88
C SER A 192 36.69 4.60 -0.02
N ILE A 193 36.81 4.77 -1.34
CA ILE A 193 36.09 3.99 -2.36
C ILE A 193 36.49 2.52 -2.28
N LYS A 194 37.79 2.22 -2.14
CA LYS A 194 38.30 0.85 -2.02
C LYS A 194 37.78 0.17 -0.74
N SER A 195 37.80 0.89 0.39
CA SER A 195 37.26 0.38 1.66
C SER A 195 35.74 0.14 1.59
N LEU A 196 35.00 1.03 0.94
CA LEU A 196 33.57 0.86 0.70
C LEU A 196 33.30 -0.34 -0.24
N ALA A 197 34.08 -0.48 -1.30
CA ALA A 197 33.96 -1.59 -2.24
C ALA A 197 34.28 -2.93 -1.56
N ASP A 198 35.34 -3.01 -0.74
CA ASP A 198 35.69 -4.22 0.00
C ASP A 198 34.62 -4.57 1.06
N ALA A 199 34.04 -3.55 1.73
CA ALA A 199 32.93 -3.75 2.66
C ALA A 199 31.64 -4.22 1.95
N LEU A 200 31.36 -3.69 0.76
CA LEU A 200 30.23 -4.13 -0.08
C LEU A 200 30.45 -5.55 -0.59
N ASP A 201 31.65 -5.90 -1.04
CA ASP A 201 32.02 -7.23 -1.49
C ASP A 201 31.87 -8.26 -0.37
N ALA A 202 32.36 -7.94 0.85
CA ALA A 202 32.17 -8.78 2.02
C ALA A 202 30.68 -8.97 2.39
N ARG A 203 29.86 -7.91 2.28
CA ARG A 203 28.41 -8.00 2.54
C ARG A 203 27.68 -8.81 1.46
N LEU A 204 28.05 -8.62 0.19
CA LEU A 204 27.51 -9.37 -0.94
C LEU A 204 27.86 -10.85 -0.82
N LYS A 205 29.11 -11.18 -0.47
CA LYS A 205 29.55 -12.55 -0.23
C LYS A 205 28.86 -13.17 0.97
N ASN A 206 28.67 -12.44 2.07
CA ASN A 206 27.91 -12.92 3.23
C ASN A 206 26.42 -13.17 2.87
N LEU A 207 25.84 -12.32 2.03
CA LEU A 207 24.48 -12.50 1.52
C LEU A 207 24.40 -13.71 0.58
N GLU A 208 25.37 -13.87 -0.32
CA GLU A 208 25.49 -15.01 -1.23
C GLU A 208 25.68 -16.33 -0.47
N ASP A 209 26.52 -16.34 0.58
CA ASP A 209 26.70 -17.49 1.47
C ASP A 209 25.41 -17.81 2.24
N LYS A 210 24.67 -16.80 2.71
CA LYS A 210 23.35 -16.99 3.34
C LYS A 210 22.29 -17.52 2.38
N ILE A 211 22.34 -17.11 1.10
CA ILE A 211 21.48 -17.64 0.04
C ILE A 211 21.84 -19.09 -0.26
N LYS A 212 23.14 -19.43 -0.33
CA LYS A 212 23.65 -20.78 -0.59
C LYS A 212 23.50 -21.74 0.60
N ALA A 213 23.34 -21.24 1.82
CA ALA A 213 23.19 -22.03 3.04
C ALA A 213 21.74 -22.47 3.34
N ASP A 214 20.86 -22.55 2.34
CA ASP A 214 19.50 -23.11 2.40
C ASP A 214 18.56 -22.50 3.48
N GLY A 215 18.79 -21.24 3.88
CA GLY A 215 17.98 -20.56 4.91
C GLY A 215 16.95 -19.55 4.39
N LEU A 216 16.95 -19.22 3.10
CA LEU A 216 16.09 -18.20 2.50
C LEU A 216 15.35 -18.80 1.29
N LEU A 217 14.05 -18.98 1.44
CA LEU A 217 13.14 -19.34 0.36
C LEU A 217 13.04 -18.15 -0.62
N THR A 218 13.08 -18.40 -1.93
CA THR A 218 12.62 -17.39 -2.89
C THR A 218 11.12 -17.15 -2.70
N GLN A 219 10.57 -16.06 -3.25
CA GLN A 219 9.11 -15.86 -3.21
C GLN A 219 8.36 -17.05 -3.86
N ALA A 220 8.91 -17.62 -4.94
CA ALA A 220 8.34 -18.81 -5.56
C ALA A 220 8.43 -20.05 -4.65
N ASP A 221 9.54 -20.24 -3.94
CA ASP A 221 9.69 -21.35 -2.99
C ASP A 221 8.77 -21.19 -1.78
N PHE A 222 8.62 -19.97 -1.27
CA PHE A 222 7.68 -19.64 -0.21
C PHE A 222 6.24 -19.85 -0.66
N ASP A 223 5.86 -19.38 -1.85
CA ASP A 223 4.52 -19.56 -2.42
C ASP A 223 4.22 -21.05 -2.65
N ALA A 224 5.19 -21.84 -3.12
CA ALA A 224 5.04 -23.29 -3.29
C ALA A 224 4.88 -24.00 -1.94
N GLN A 225 5.73 -23.70 -0.96
CA GLN A 225 5.68 -24.30 0.39
C GLN A 225 4.42 -23.89 1.15
N ILE A 226 4.03 -22.61 1.13
CA ILE A 226 2.84 -22.12 1.82
C ILE A 226 1.56 -22.65 1.16
N LYS A 227 1.56 -22.88 -0.16
CA LYS A 227 0.47 -23.57 -0.83
C LYS A 227 0.32 -25.00 -0.33
N ILE A 228 1.41 -25.75 -0.18
CA ILE A 228 1.38 -27.12 0.38
C ILE A 228 0.85 -27.10 1.83
N VAL A 229 1.32 -26.16 2.65
CA VAL A 229 0.84 -26.01 4.04
C VAL A 229 -0.65 -25.65 4.06
N ASN A 230 -1.09 -24.68 3.27
CA ASN A 230 -2.50 -24.27 3.18
C ASN A 230 -3.39 -25.39 2.64
N ASP A 231 -2.95 -26.13 1.62
CA ASP A 231 -3.67 -27.29 1.09
C ASP A 231 -3.75 -28.40 2.15
N THR A 232 -2.68 -28.64 2.92
CA THR A 232 -2.65 -29.62 4.03
C THR A 232 -3.58 -29.21 5.17
N ILE A 233 -3.54 -27.95 5.59
CA ILE A 233 -4.43 -27.39 6.62
C ILE A 233 -5.87 -27.45 6.15
N LYS A 234 -6.15 -27.07 4.90
CA LYS A 234 -7.49 -27.16 4.31
C LYS A 234 -7.98 -28.60 4.28
N ASN A 235 -7.15 -29.55 3.84
CA ASN A 235 -7.49 -30.97 3.85
C ASN A 235 -7.75 -31.50 5.27
N ALA A 236 -6.94 -31.11 6.26
CA ALA A 236 -7.13 -31.50 7.65
C ALA A 236 -8.41 -30.88 8.24
N LEU A 237 -8.69 -29.60 7.94
CA LEU A 237 -9.95 -28.94 8.30
C LEU A 237 -11.14 -29.60 7.62
N ASP A 238 -11.03 -29.95 6.34
CA ASP A 238 -12.08 -30.66 5.61
C ASP A 238 -12.27 -32.09 6.15
N GLN A 239 -11.23 -32.72 6.70
CA GLN A 239 -11.33 -33.99 7.44
C GLN A 239 -11.96 -33.83 8.82
N LEU A 240 -11.74 -32.70 9.51
CA LEU A 240 -12.34 -32.39 10.82
C LEU A 240 -13.79 -31.88 10.69
N LYS A 241 -14.13 -31.25 9.57
CA LYS A 241 -15.51 -30.92 9.18
C LYS A 241 -16.28 -32.16 8.73
N LYS A 242 -15.57 -33.22 8.34
CA LYS A 242 -16.21 -34.51 8.12
C LYS A 242 -16.53 -35.14 9.47
N PRO A 243 -17.70 -35.75 9.60
CA PRO A 243 -18.17 -36.23 10.89
C PRO A 243 -17.29 -37.37 11.35
N ILE A 244 -16.86 -37.32 12.61
CA ILE A 244 -16.14 -38.42 13.25
C ILE A 244 -17.11 -39.62 13.26
N PRO A 245 -16.75 -40.79 12.71
CA PRO A 245 -17.62 -41.96 12.78
C PRO A 245 -17.88 -42.28 14.24
N VAL A 246 -19.11 -42.04 14.66
CA VAL A 246 -19.50 -42.22 16.04
C VAL A 246 -19.74 -43.72 16.26
N GLY A 247 -18.93 -44.35 17.12
CA GLY A 247 -19.15 -45.74 17.49
C GLY A 247 -20.49 -45.90 18.21
N ASN A 248 -21.07 -47.09 18.17
CA ASN A 248 -22.37 -47.43 18.80
C ASN A 248 -22.49 -47.08 20.30
N SER A 249 -21.42 -46.62 20.96
CA SER A 249 -21.38 -46.18 22.35
C SER A 249 -21.94 -44.78 22.62
N ILE A 250 -22.24 -43.98 21.57
CA ILE A 250 -22.79 -42.61 21.70
C ILE A 250 -24.23 -42.52 21.18
N ILE A 251 -24.75 -43.57 20.52
CA ILE A 251 -26.18 -43.65 20.15
C ILE A 251 -27.00 -43.56 21.45
N ILE A 252 -27.75 -42.47 21.60
CA ILE A 252 -28.60 -42.24 22.77
C ILE A 252 -29.85 -43.12 22.69
N GLY A 253 -30.37 -43.30 21.46
CA GLY A 253 -31.36 -44.31 21.16
C GLY A 253 -30.81 -45.75 21.25
N GLY A 254 -31.71 -46.71 21.17
CA GLY A 254 -31.36 -48.12 21.01
C GLY A 254 -30.88 -48.41 19.59
N PRO A 255 -30.18 -49.54 19.39
CA PRO A 255 -29.86 -50.01 18.05
C PRO A 255 -31.14 -50.34 17.29
N ILE A 256 -31.13 -50.09 15.98
CA ILE A 256 -32.20 -50.50 15.07
C ILE A 256 -32.34 -52.02 15.11
N SER A 257 -33.57 -52.53 15.25
CA SER A 257 -33.80 -53.97 15.27
C SER A 257 -33.45 -54.62 13.93
N VAL A 258 -33.19 -55.93 13.93
CA VAL A 258 -32.87 -56.67 12.70
C VAL A 258 -34.00 -56.57 11.67
N ASP A 259 -35.25 -56.60 12.12
CA ASP A 259 -36.43 -56.51 11.25
C ASP A 259 -36.58 -55.12 10.63
N GLU A 260 -36.41 -54.05 11.42
CA GLU A 260 -36.41 -52.67 10.92
C GLU A 260 -35.26 -52.46 9.95
N LYS A 261 -34.06 -52.96 10.26
CA LYS A 261 -32.91 -52.86 9.36
C LYS A 261 -33.18 -53.53 8.02
N ASN A 262 -33.79 -54.71 7.99
CA ASN A 262 -34.14 -55.39 6.74
C ASN A 262 -35.16 -54.60 5.91
N LEU A 263 -36.10 -53.90 6.53
CA LEU A 263 -37.05 -53.01 5.84
C LEU A 263 -36.33 -51.78 5.30
N LEU A 264 -35.45 -51.18 6.09
CA LEU A 264 -34.67 -50.01 5.69
C LEU A 264 -33.68 -50.34 4.58
N ASP A 265 -33.00 -51.49 4.61
CA ASP A 265 -32.10 -51.93 3.53
C ASP A 265 -32.83 -52.04 2.18
N LYS A 266 -34.11 -52.48 2.19
CA LYS A 266 -34.95 -52.47 0.98
C LYS A 266 -35.24 -51.05 0.53
N LEU A 267 -35.65 -50.16 1.43
CA LEU A 267 -35.88 -48.75 1.13
C LEU A 267 -34.62 -48.08 0.55
N ARG A 268 -33.46 -48.29 1.19
CA ARG A 268 -32.13 -47.82 0.77
C ARG A 268 -31.85 -48.19 -0.69
N SER A 269 -32.18 -49.41 -1.11
CA SER A 269 -31.97 -49.86 -2.50
C SER A 269 -32.83 -49.13 -3.56
N THR A 270 -33.85 -48.38 -3.13
CA THR A 270 -34.75 -47.62 -4.01
C THR A 270 -34.43 -46.14 -4.10
N VAL A 271 -33.48 -45.64 -3.28
CA VAL A 271 -33.12 -44.22 -3.24
C VAL A 271 -32.30 -43.86 -4.47
N ASP A 272 -32.82 -42.95 -5.29
CA ASP A 272 -32.10 -42.37 -6.42
C ASP A 272 -31.24 -41.20 -5.93
N THR A 273 -29.96 -41.47 -5.64
CA THR A 273 -29.01 -40.48 -5.12
C THR A 273 -28.57 -39.46 -6.16
N SER A 274 -28.96 -39.61 -7.43
CA SER A 274 -28.77 -38.56 -8.46
C SER A 274 -29.76 -37.41 -8.32
N LYS A 275 -30.81 -37.57 -7.50
CA LYS A 275 -31.84 -36.57 -7.24
C LYS A 275 -31.70 -35.99 -5.84
N PHE A 276 -32.38 -34.86 -5.61
CA PHE A 276 -32.47 -34.30 -4.26
C PHE A 276 -33.38 -35.18 -3.39
N ASN A 277 -32.88 -35.59 -2.24
CA ASN A 277 -33.57 -36.45 -1.29
C ASN A 277 -33.62 -35.77 0.10
N LEU A 278 -34.84 -35.60 0.62
CA LEU A 278 -35.16 -35.02 1.92
C LEU A 278 -35.91 -36.05 2.76
N ILE A 279 -35.42 -36.38 3.95
CA ILE A 279 -36.24 -37.08 4.94
C ILE A 279 -36.94 -36.03 5.80
N PHE A 280 -38.26 -36.17 5.94
CA PHE A 280 -39.06 -35.42 6.89
C PHE A 280 -39.52 -36.37 8.01
N PHE A 281 -38.95 -36.20 9.19
CA PHE A 281 -39.23 -36.95 10.41
C PHE A 281 -39.91 -36.00 11.39
N ASN A 282 -41.14 -36.26 11.83
CA ASN A 282 -41.90 -35.31 12.66
C ASN A 282 -42.60 -36.06 13.79
N ASP A 283 -42.99 -35.32 14.83
CA ASP A 283 -43.88 -35.82 15.86
C ASP A 283 -43.36 -37.12 16.46
N SER A 284 -42.10 -37.10 16.91
CA SER A 284 -41.50 -38.21 17.64
C SER A 284 -41.90 -38.23 19.10
N HIS A 285 -42.36 -37.10 19.64
CA HIS A 285 -42.84 -36.95 21.01
C HIS A 285 -41.92 -37.72 21.99
N TYR A 286 -40.61 -37.48 21.86
CA TYR A 286 -39.63 -38.14 22.70
C TYR A 286 -39.79 -37.67 24.15
N GLY A 287 -39.86 -38.61 25.09
CA GLY A 287 -39.93 -38.31 26.51
C GLY A 287 -39.49 -39.50 27.36
N MET A 288 -38.69 -39.24 28.39
CA MET A 288 -38.26 -40.28 29.35
C MET A 288 -39.40 -40.80 30.24
N GLN A 289 -40.48 -40.04 30.33
CA GLN A 289 -41.81 -40.54 30.64
C GLN A 289 -42.58 -40.47 29.33
N SER A 290 -43.39 -41.45 29.00
CA SER A 290 -44.24 -41.39 27.82
C SER A 290 -45.62 -41.86 28.24
N ASP A 291 -46.64 -41.06 27.92
CA ASP A 291 -48.04 -41.42 28.19
C ASP A 291 -48.56 -42.44 27.15
N ILE A 292 -47.72 -42.82 26.19
CA ILE A 292 -48.04 -43.78 25.14
C ILE A 292 -48.01 -45.20 25.72
N LYS A 293 -49.21 -45.67 26.09
CA LYS A 293 -49.44 -47.05 26.56
C LYS A 293 -48.83 -48.06 25.57
N ASN A 294 -47.92 -48.91 26.07
CA ASN A 294 -47.18 -49.98 25.36
C ASN A 294 -45.83 -49.61 24.72
N TYR A 295 -45.39 -48.35 24.77
CA TYR A 295 -44.08 -47.95 24.22
C TYR A 295 -43.14 -47.51 25.33
N GLY A 296 -41.87 -47.90 25.21
CA GLY A 296 -40.84 -47.55 26.17
C GLY A 296 -40.42 -46.08 26.05
N PRO A 297 -39.78 -45.52 27.09
CA PRO A 297 -39.36 -44.12 27.18
C PRO A 297 -38.29 -43.66 26.17
N ARG A 298 -37.93 -44.52 25.21
CA ARG A 298 -36.96 -44.21 24.13
C ARG A 298 -37.56 -44.42 22.75
N TYR A 299 -38.86 -44.68 22.62
CA TYR A 299 -39.44 -45.03 21.32
C TYR A 299 -39.22 -43.95 20.26
N GLY A 300 -39.50 -42.68 20.55
CA GLY A 300 -39.30 -41.56 19.62
C GLY A 300 -37.86 -41.46 19.10
N ILE A 301 -36.88 -41.45 20.00
CA ILE A 301 -35.46 -41.35 19.65
C ILE A 301 -34.92 -42.64 18.97
N ASN A 302 -35.44 -43.82 19.33
CA ASN A 302 -35.13 -45.06 18.59
C ASN A 302 -35.65 -44.99 17.16
N HIS A 303 -36.80 -44.37 16.95
CA HIS A 303 -37.38 -44.25 15.62
C HIS A 303 -36.66 -43.17 14.80
N LEU A 304 -36.12 -42.13 15.42
CA LEU A 304 -35.17 -41.21 14.78
C LEU A 304 -33.97 -41.97 14.21
N ASN A 305 -33.45 -42.97 14.92
CA ASN A 305 -32.35 -43.80 14.41
C ASN A 305 -32.69 -44.55 13.12
N THR A 306 -33.97 -44.87 12.87
CA THR A 306 -34.38 -45.46 11.59
C THR A 306 -34.29 -44.47 10.43
N ALA A 307 -34.55 -43.18 10.66
CA ALA A 307 -34.35 -42.12 9.67
C ALA A 307 -32.86 -41.83 9.46
N LEU A 308 -32.09 -41.73 10.56
CA LEU A 308 -30.64 -41.53 10.54
C LEU A 308 -29.88 -42.68 9.86
N TYR A 309 -30.50 -43.87 9.78
CA TYR A 309 -29.93 -44.99 9.04
C TYR A 309 -29.80 -44.73 7.53
N LEU A 310 -30.49 -43.73 6.98
CA LEU A 310 -30.42 -43.34 5.56
C LEU A 310 -29.51 -42.12 5.32
N ASP A 311 -28.82 -41.62 6.34
CA ASP A 311 -27.98 -40.41 6.31
C ASP A 311 -26.99 -40.36 5.12
N ASP A 312 -26.40 -41.49 4.73
CA ASP A 312 -25.45 -41.58 3.61
C ASP A 312 -26.09 -41.56 2.21
N LEU A 313 -27.42 -41.61 2.11
CA LEU A 313 -28.15 -41.66 0.84
C LEU A 313 -29.03 -40.43 0.58
N VAL A 314 -29.16 -39.53 1.56
CA VAL A 314 -30.03 -38.36 1.46
C VAL A 314 -29.23 -37.08 1.60
N ASN A 315 -29.76 -35.96 1.11
CA ASN A 315 -29.10 -34.68 1.21
C ASN A 315 -29.37 -34.00 2.54
N VAL A 316 -30.56 -34.25 3.09
CA VAL A 316 -31.04 -33.55 4.29
C VAL A 316 -32.07 -34.38 5.05
N ILE A 317 -32.05 -34.25 6.37
CA ILE A 317 -33.04 -34.77 7.31
C ILE A 317 -33.59 -33.59 8.09
N VAL A 318 -34.89 -33.35 8.01
CA VAL A 318 -35.58 -32.32 8.80
C VAL A 318 -36.42 -33.00 9.87
N ALA A 319 -36.11 -32.70 11.13
CA ALA A 319 -36.98 -32.97 12.26
C ALA A 319 -38.07 -31.88 12.29
N GLY A 320 -39.32 -32.27 12.02
CA GLY A 320 -40.41 -31.36 11.63
C GLY A 320 -41.06 -30.58 12.77
N GLY A 321 -40.69 -30.84 14.03
CA GLY A 321 -41.37 -30.35 15.23
C GLY A 321 -41.98 -31.48 16.04
N ASP A 322 -42.33 -31.17 17.28
CA ASP A 322 -42.75 -32.12 18.32
C ASP A 322 -41.70 -33.24 18.46
N ASN A 323 -40.45 -32.78 18.52
CA ASN A 323 -39.27 -33.59 18.71
C ASN A 323 -39.34 -34.29 20.08
N ILE A 324 -39.77 -33.54 21.10
CA ILE A 324 -40.06 -34.05 22.45
C ILE A 324 -41.57 -33.98 22.78
N ASP A 325 -42.04 -34.77 23.76
CA ASP A 325 -43.46 -34.83 24.16
C ASP A 325 -43.89 -33.61 25.00
N GLY A 326 -42.95 -32.87 25.59
CA GLY A 326 -43.24 -31.61 26.30
C GLY A 326 -43.89 -31.75 27.69
N HIS A 327 -44.20 -32.97 28.12
CA HIS A 327 -45.08 -33.24 29.27
C HIS A 327 -44.37 -33.59 30.60
N LEU A 328 -43.05 -33.73 30.61
CA LEU A 328 -42.31 -34.15 31.80
C LEU A 328 -42.37 -33.08 32.91
N LEU A 329 -42.90 -33.44 34.09
CA LEU A 329 -43.14 -32.48 35.19
C LEU A 329 -41.89 -31.66 35.58
N SER A 330 -40.71 -32.29 35.56
CA SER A 330 -39.44 -31.63 35.88
C SER A 330 -38.89 -30.85 34.69
N TYR A 331 -38.58 -29.57 34.90
CA TYR A 331 -37.92 -28.73 33.89
C TYR A 331 -36.55 -29.29 33.48
N ASP A 332 -35.71 -29.71 34.44
CA ASP A 332 -34.39 -30.30 34.15
C ASP A 332 -34.50 -31.55 33.29
N GLY A 333 -35.53 -32.37 33.53
CA GLY A 333 -35.74 -33.56 32.73
C GLY A 333 -36.25 -33.25 31.32
N LEU A 334 -37.07 -32.19 31.16
CA LEU A 334 -37.50 -31.73 29.85
C LEU A 334 -36.31 -31.21 29.03
N ILE A 335 -35.42 -30.43 29.65
CA ILE A 335 -34.16 -29.99 29.02
C ILE A 335 -33.30 -31.19 28.63
N ASN A 336 -33.20 -32.20 29.50
CA ASN A 336 -32.48 -33.42 29.16
C ASN A 336 -33.12 -34.17 27.97
N ASP A 337 -34.44 -34.22 27.86
CA ASP A 337 -35.11 -34.83 26.70
C ASP A 337 -34.80 -34.05 25.40
N GLU A 338 -34.85 -32.71 25.44
CA GLU A 338 -34.47 -31.84 24.30
C GLU A 338 -33.02 -32.06 23.88
N GLN A 339 -32.09 -32.00 24.83
CA GLN A 339 -30.65 -32.15 24.56
C GLN A 339 -30.30 -33.54 24.04
N ASN A 340 -30.95 -34.58 24.54
CA ASN A 340 -30.76 -35.95 24.06
C ASN A 340 -31.25 -36.10 22.62
N PHE A 341 -32.43 -35.57 22.30
CA PHE A 341 -32.94 -35.60 20.93
C PHE A 341 -32.04 -34.80 19.99
N ALA A 342 -31.68 -33.58 20.37
CA ALA A 342 -30.80 -32.72 19.58
C ALA A 342 -29.44 -33.38 19.33
N THR A 343 -28.84 -33.98 20.35
CA THR A 343 -27.57 -34.70 20.23
C THR A 343 -27.68 -35.90 19.29
N GLU A 344 -28.73 -36.70 19.40
CA GLU A 344 -28.92 -37.85 18.51
C GLU A 344 -29.21 -37.41 17.07
N LEU A 345 -30.05 -36.40 16.87
CA LEU A 345 -30.29 -35.85 15.53
C LEU A 345 -28.97 -35.39 14.91
N LEU A 346 -28.26 -34.50 15.60
CA LEU A 346 -27.07 -33.84 15.05
C LEU A 346 -25.84 -34.75 14.96
N PHE A 347 -25.72 -35.79 15.79
CA PHE A 347 -24.49 -36.58 15.91
C PHE A 347 -24.71 -38.09 15.96
N GLY A 348 -25.95 -38.59 15.91
CA GLY A 348 -26.27 -40.02 15.97
C GLY A 348 -25.97 -40.80 14.68
N SER A 349 -25.42 -40.15 13.65
CA SER A 349 -24.95 -40.79 12.41
C SER A 349 -23.65 -40.14 11.92
N PRO A 350 -23.00 -40.69 10.87
CA PRO A 350 -21.80 -40.10 10.27
C PRO A 350 -22.00 -38.75 9.55
N ASN A 351 -23.06 -37.98 9.86
CA ASN A 351 -23.54 -36.71 9.27
C ASN A 351 -23.20 -36.49 7.79
N HIS A 352 -23.54 -37.45 6.93
CA HIS A 352 -23.48 -37.27 5.49
C HIS A 352 -24.58 -36.32 4.98
N ALA A 353 -25.77 -36.38 5.57
CA ALA A 353 -26.87 -35.47 5.30
C ALA A 353 -26.79 -34.24 6.21
N ASP A 354 -27.31 -33.12 5.73
CA ASP A 354 -27.57 -31.97 6.59
C ASP A 354 -28.74 -32.25 7.52
N LYS A 355 -28.75 -31.66 8.71
CA LYS A 355 -29.80 -31.96 9.69
C LYS A 355 -30.32 -30.70 10.36
N PHE A 356 -31.64 -30.56 10.37
CA PHE A 356 -32.28 -29.39 10.93
C PHE A 356 -33.47 -29.79 11.78
N ALA A 357 -33.67 -29.11 12.90
CA ALA A 357 -34.87 -29.24 13.71
C ALA A 357 -35.72 -27.99 13.59
N LEU A 358 -37.02 -28.21 13.41
CA LEU A 358 -38.06 -27.20 13.56
C LEU A 358 -38.71 -27.38 14.93
N LYS A 359 -39.31 -26.30 15.43
CA LYS A 359 -39.99 -26.29 16.71
C LYS A 359 -41.49 -26.54 16.49
N GLY A 360 -42.03 -27.53 17.19
CA GLY A 360 -43.45 -27.81 17.27
C GLY A 360 -44.09 -27.27 18.54
N ASN A 361 -45.37 -27.58 18.73
CA ASN A 361 -46.18 -27.10 19.86
C ASN A 361 -45.87 -27.82 21.19
N HIS A 362 -45.17 -28.96 21.17
CA HIS A 362 -44.73 -29.68 22.36
C HIS A 362 -43.33 -29.28 22.82
N ASP A 363 -42.49 -28.78 21.91
CA ASP A 363 -41.05 -28.62 22.13
C ASP A 363 -40.70 -27.54 23.18
N ASP A 364 -41.57 -26.54 23.39
CA ASP A 364 -41.35 -25.54 24.44
C ASP A 364 -41.78 -26.01 25.85
N GLY A 365 -42.40 -27.20 25.93
CA GLY A 365 -42.96 -27.76 27.16
C GLY A 365 -44.09 -26.93 27.80
N SER A 366 -44.70 -26.02 27.04
CA SER A 366 -45.75 -25.11 27.52
C SER A 366 -47.06 -25.81 27.91
N LEU A 367 -47.23 -27.09 27.55
CA LEU A 367 -48.31 -27.95 28.06
C LEU A 367 -48.38 -27.94 29.59
N ARG A 368 -47.24 -27.90 30.27
CA ARG A 368 -47.18 -27.85 31.74
C ARG A 368 -47.74 -26.53 32.28
N LEU A 369 -47.42 -25.42 31.61
CA LEU A 369 -47.96 -24.10 31.95
C LEU A 369 -49.47 -24.03 31.74
N ARG A 370 -49.96 -24.62 30.64
CA ARG A 370 -51.40 -24.77 30.41
C ARG A 370 -52.07 -25.58 31.52
N TRP A 371 -51.56 -26.77 31.83
CA TRP A 371 -52.10 -27.62 32.89
C TRP A 371 -52.11 -26.93 34.26
N TYR A 372 -51.06 -26.18 34.58
CA TYR A 372 -50.99 -25.38 35.80
C TYR A 372 -52.10 -24.33 35.85
N ARG A 373 -52.31 -23.58 34.76
CA ARG A 373 -53.39 -22.58 34.64
C ARG A 373 -54.78 -23.19 34.70
N GLU A 374 -54.95 -24.39 34.16
CA GLU A 374 -56.22 -25.15 34.18
C GLU A 374 -56.51 -25.82 35.54
N GLY A 375 -55.55 -25.89 36.46
CA GLY A 375 -55.67 -26.70 37.66
C GLY A 375 -55.79 -28.21 37.36
N SER A 376 -55.17 -28.67 36.27
CA SER A 376 -55.18 -30.07 35.84
C SER A 376 -54.52 -30.96 36.87
N LYS A 377 -55.00 -32.21 37.02
CA LYS A 377 -54.35 -33.23 37.88
C LYS A 377 -52.95 -33.64 37.40
N TYR A 378 -52.59 -33.27 36.17
CA TYR A 378 -51.28 -33.49 35.56
C TYR A 378 -50.37 -32.27 35.67
N ALA A 379 -50.83 -31.20 36.32
CA ALA A 379 -50.03 -30.00 36.53
C ALA A 379 -48.85 -30.28 37.49
N PRO A 380 -47.71 -29.61 37.28
CA PRO A 380 -46.65 -29.59 38.29
C PRO A 380 -47.11 -28.89 39.58
N ASP A 381 -46.53 -29.28 40.71
CA ASP A 381 -46.88 -28.74 42.04
C ASP A 381 -46.49 -27.25 42.21
N SER A 382 -45.62 -26.74 41.33
CA SER A 382 -45.16 -25.35 41.30
C SER A 382 -45.33 -24.75 39.91
N PHE A 383 -45.29 -23.41 39.84
CA PHE A 383 -45.34 -22.67 38.58
C PHE A 383 -44.24 -23.17 37.61
N PRO A 384 -44.58 -23.65 36.41
CA PRO A 384 -43.61 -24.26 35.50
C PRO A 384 -42.91 -23.24 34.59
N ASP A 385 -41.60 -23.41 34.45
CA ASP A 385 -40.82 -22.78 33.37
C ASP A 385 -41.04 -23.49 32.03
N THR A 386 -40.84 -22.77 30.92
CA THR A 386 -40.88 -23.30 29.54
C THR A 386 -39.49 -23.23 28.90
N ILE A 387 -39.23 -24.09 27.91
CA ILE A 387 -38.00 -23.97 27.12
C ILE A 387 -38.12 -22.72 26.26
N SER A 388 -37.16 -21.80 26.40
CA SER A 388 -37.12 -20.57 25.62
C SER A 388 -36.55 -20.80 24.22
N ASN A 389 -36.85 -19.90 23.29
CA ASN A 389 -36.21 -19.86 21.97
C ASN A 389 -34.67 -19.80 22.07
N ILE A 390 -34.12 -19.11 23.08
CA ILE A 390 -32.66 -19.05 23.29
C ILE A 390 -32.11 -20.44 23.64
N GLN A 391 -32.81 -21.17 24.49
CA GLN A 391 -32.42 -22.52 24.90
C GLN A 391 -32.51 -23.51 23.73
N PHE A 392 -33.64 -23.52 23.01
CA PHE A 392 -33.82 -24.37 21.82
C PHE A 392 -32.73 -24.12 20.78
N LYS A 393 -32.43 -22.86 20.46
CA LYS A 393 -31.33 -22.50 19.54
C LYS A 393 -29.97 -23.02 20.00
N SER A 394 -29.73 -22.99 21.31
CA SER A 394 -28.48 -23.47 21.91
C SER A 394 -28.36 -24.99 21.81
N ASP A 395 -29.41 -25.72 22.19
CA ASP A 395 -29.40 -27.18 22.24
C ASP A 395 -29.30 -27.80 20.83
N TYR A 396 -29.97 -27.20 19.83
CA TYR A 396 -29.82 -27.59 18.43
C TYR A 396 -28.65 -26.91 17.69
N MET A 397 -27.80 -26.18 18.42
CA MET A 397 -26.59 -25.54 17.89
C MET A 397 -26.82 -24.64 16.66
N ASN A 398 -27.98 -23.98 16.57
CA ASN A 398 -28.38 -23.20 15.40
C ASN A 398 -27.37 -22.11 15.04
N GLY A 399 -26.77 -21.47 16.06
CA GLY A 399 -25.74 -20.42 15.86
C GLY A 399 -24.39 -20.91 15.33
N GLN A 400 -24.16 -22.23 15.30
CA GLN A 400 -22.91 -22.80 14.77
C GLN A 400 -22.97 -23.02 13.26
N LEU A 401 -24.17 -22.96 12.66
CA LEU A 401 -24.39 -23.16 11.23
C LEU A 401 -23.67 -24.42 10.73
N LEU A 402 -23.87 -25.54 11.44
CA LEU A 402 -23.11 -26.79 11.25
C LEU A 402 -23.13 -27.30 9.81
N PHE A 403 -24.18 -26.95 9.08
CA PHE A 403 -24.42 -27.38 7.71
C PHE A 403 -24.32 -26.22 6.71
N GLY A 404 -23.84 -25.03 7.12
CA GLY A 404 -23.72 -23.87 6.23
C GLY A 404 -25.08 -23.35 5.73
N GLU A 405 -26.13 -23.57 6.52
CA GLU A 405 -27.43 -22.93 6.33
C GLU A 405 -27.39 -21.43 6.65
N HIS A 406 -28.40 -20.71 6.20
CA HIS A 406 -28.61 -19.31 6.53
C HIS A 406 -29.75 -19.17 7.52
N ARG A 407 -29.49 -18.44 8.61
CA ARG A 407 -30.44 -18.12 9.66
C ARG A 407 -30.49 -16.60 9.85
N ASN A 408 -31.65 -16.07 10.24
CA ASN A 408 -31.75 -14.66 10.58
C ASN A 408 -30.85 -14.34 11.78
N ASN A 409 -30.10 -13.23 11.68
CA ASN A 409 -29.06 -12.83 12.63
C ASN A 409 -28.03 -13.93 12.97
N GLY A 410 -27.93 -14.98 12.14
CA GLY A 410 -26.99 -16.08 12.30
C GLY A 410 -27.43 -17.21 13.23
N ASP A 411 -28.60 -17.14 13.88
CA ASP A 411 -28.97 -18.17 14.88
C ASP A 411 -30.46 -18.55 14.97
N SER A 412 -31.39 -17.93 14.22
CA SER A 412 -32.84 -18.20 14.30
C SER A 412 -33.26 -19.69 14.21
N ASN A 413 -34.43 -20.04 14.76
CA ASN A 413 -35.03 -21.38 14.66
C ASN A 413 -35.49 -21.77 13.25
N TYR A 414 -35.66 -20.78 12.38
CA TYR A 414 -35.95 -20.95 10.96
C TYR A 414 -34.69 -20.73 10.13
N PHE A 415 -34.62 -21.34 8.94
CA PHE A 415 -33.42 -21.33 8.10
C PHE A 415 -33.76 -21.48 6.62
N TYR A 416 -32.81 -21.15 5.75
CA TYR A 416 -32.79 -21.67 4.38
C TYR A 416 -31.42 -22.23 4.02
N LYS A 417 -31.38 -23.22 3.12
CA LYS A 417 -30.15 -23.71 2.52
C LYS A 417 -30.35 -23.96 1.03
N ASN A 418 -29.35 -23.57 0.24
CA ASN A 418 -29.30 -23.89 -1.19
C ASN A 418 -28.52 -25.19 -1.40
N TYR A 419 -29.01 -26.01 -2.33
CA TYR A 419 -28.35 -27.21 -2.83
C TYR A 419 -28.11 -27.04 -4.33
N PRO A 420 -27.01 -26.37 -4.74
CA PRO A 420 -26.82 -25.98 -6.14
C PRO A 420 -26.73 -27.15 -7.12
N ASP A 421 -26.10 -28.25 -6.71
CA ASP A 421 -25.96 -29.45 -7.54
C ASP A 421 -27.32 -30.05 -7.92
N PHE A 422 -28.33 -29.82 -7.09
CA PHE A 422 -29.70 -30.27 -7.33
C PHE A 422 -30.66 -29.15 -7.71
N LYS A 423 -30.21 -27.89 -7.68
CA LYS A 423 -30.99 -26.68 -7.93
C LYS A 423 -32.23 -26.59 -7.02
N VAL A 424 -32.00 -26.77 -5.72
CA VAL A 424 -33.05 -26.71 -4.69
C VAL A 424 -32.75 -25.60 -3.69
N ARG A 425 -33.80 -24.87 -3.28
CA ARG A 425 -33.80 -24.10 -2.03
C ARG A 425 -34.70 -24.80 -1.02
N LEU A 426 -34.13 -25.23 0.10
CA LEU A 426 -34.89 -25.70 1.24
C LEU A 426 -35.07 -24.57 2.24
N ILE A 427 -36.28 -24.41 2.77
CA ILE A 427 -36.61 -23.45 3.82
C ILE A 427 -37.29 -24.20 4.96
N GLY A 428 -36.83 -23.98 6.19
CA GLY A 428 -37.50 -24.44 7.40
C GLY A 428 -38.05 -23.25 8.18
N LEU A 429 -39.32 -23.29 8.57
CA LEU A 429 -39.99 -22.22 9.31
C LEU A 429 -40.30 -22.66 10.74
N ASP A 430 -40.14 -21.73 11.69
CA ASP A 430 -40.57 -21.90 13.08
C ASP A 430 -42.04 -21.49 13.16
N SER A 431 -42.92 -22.47 12.97
CA SER A 431 -44.37 -22.24 13.10
C SER A 431 -44.83 -22.11 14.54
N ASN A 432 -43.93 -22.15 15.52
CA ASN A 432 -44.24 -21.91 16.93
C ASN A 432 -43.43 -20.71 17.45
N ASP A 433 -43.32 -19.66 16.64
CA ASP A 433 -42.61 -18.40 16.95
C ASP A 433 -43.47 -17.49 17.85
N ILE A 434 -43.75 -17.94 19.07
CA ILE A 434 -44.57 -17.20 20.04
C ILE A 434 -43.84 -15.97 20.61
N PRO A 435 -44.57 -14.91 21.00
CA PRO A 435 -43.97 -13.75 21.67
C PRO A 435 -43.69 -14.06 23.15
N GLU A 436 -42.54 -14.71 23.40
CA GLU A 436 -42.07 -15.09 24.75
C GLU A 436 -41.82 -13.88 25.67
N ASP A 437 -41.65 -12.69 25.12
CA ASP A 437 -41.47 -11.43 25.83
C ASP A 437 -42.78 -10.87 26.42
N VAL A 438 -43.92 -11.35 25.95
CA VAL A 438 -45.24 -10.95 26.46
C VAL A 438 -45.68 -11.92 27.56
N LYS A 439 -45.87 -11.39 28.78
CA LYS A 439 -46.23 -12.19 29.97
C LYS A 439 -47.70 -12.01 30.36
N ALA A 440 -48.31 -13.08 30.86
CA ALA A 440 -49.59 -13.00 31.55
C ALA A 440 -49.43 -12.43 32.97
N ALA A 441 -50.55 -12.17 33.65
CA ALA A 441 -50.56 -11.65 35.02
C ALA A 441 -49.89 -12.57 36.06
N ASP A 442 -49.74 -13.86 35.73
CA ASP A 442 -49.05 -14.86 36.55
C ASP A 442 -47.52 -14.87 36.37
N GLY A 443 -46.99 -14.06 35.46
CA GLY A 443 -45.55 -13.95 35.16
C GLY A 443 -45.05 -14.95 34.10
N GLY A 444 -45.85 -15.93 33.67
CA GLY A 444 -45.50 -16.86 32.60
C GLY A 444 -45.81 -16.29 31.22
N ASN A 445 -45.42 -17.02 30.16
CA ASN A 445 -45.70 -16.63 28.78
C ASN A 445 -47.21 -16.43 28.59
N LYS A 446 -47.62 -15.30 28.00
CA LYS A 446 -49.04 -14.99 27.75
C LYS A 446 -49.65 -16.06 26.85
N TYR A 447 -48.94 -16.40 25.79
CA TYR A 447 -49.32 -17.42 24.81
C TYR A 447 -48.64 -18.74 25.15
N VAL A 448 -49.42 -19.83 25.10
CA VAL A 448 -48.93 -21.18 25.37
C VAL A 448 -48.62 -21.81 24.01
N GLY A 449 -47.36 -22.13 23.70
CA GLY A 449 -46.98 -22.69 22.39
C GLY A 449 -47.72 -23.99 22.01
N LEU A 450 -48.19 -24.75 22.99
CA LEU A 450 -49.08 -25.90 22.77
C LEU A 450 -50.33 -25.55 21.93
N SER A 451 -50.89 -24.36 22.13
CA SER A 451 -52.19 -23.97 21.56
C SER A 451 -52.12 -22.68 20.74
N ASN A 452 -51.06 -21.90 20.90
CA ASN A 452 -50.83 -20.65 20.16
C ASN A 452 -49.57 -20.80 19.31
N MET A 453 -49.71 -21.33 18.11
CA MET A 453 -48.66 -21.35 17.09
C MET A 453 -48.84 -20.16 16.14
N GLY A 454 -47.81 -19.86 15.36
CA GLY A 454 -47.87 -18.79 14.37
C GLY A 454 -46.50 -18.23 14.03
N TYR A 455 -46.54 -17.08 13.36
CA TYR A 455 -45.34 -16.39 12.86
C TYR A 455 -45.35 -14.92 13.27
N ARG A 456 -44.22 -14.40 13.76
CA ARG A 456 -44.08 -12.98 14.09
C ARG A 456 -43.49 -12.18 12.94
N GLN A 457 -43.59 -10.85 13.06
CA GLN A 457 -43.08 -9.86 12.12
C GLN A 457 -41.66 -10.20 11.64
N GLU A 458 -40.74 -10.46 12.56
CA GLU A 458 -39.33 -10.67 12.22
C GLU A 458 -39.12 -11.87 11.28
N GLN A 459 -39.78 -13.01 11.58
CA GLN A 459 -39.68 -14.20 10.75
C GLN A 459 -40.34 -14.00 9.38
N LEU A 460 -41.53 -13.38 9.31
CA LEU A 460 -42.22 -13.16 8.04
C LEU A 460 -41.50 -12.14 7.16
N ASP A 461 -40.92 -11.09 7.73
CA ASP A 461 -40.05 -10.16 7.01
C ASP A 461 -38.82 -10.87 6.46
N TRP A 462 -38.14 -11.66 7.29
CA TRP A 462 -36.98 -12.42 6.84
C TRP A 462 -37.35 -13.43 5.74
N PHE A 463 -38.49 -14.11 5.87
CA PHE A 463 -38.95 -15.05 4.87
C PHE A 463 -39.20 -14.36 3.51
N ALA A 464 -39.92 -13.24 3.51
CA ALA A 464 -40.25 -12.48 2.31
C ALA A 464 -39.02 -11.77 1.68
N ASN A 465 -38.15 -11.20 2.52
CA ASN A 465 -37.11 -10.27 2.08
C ASN A 465 -35.68 -10.82 2.15
N VAL A 466 -35.51 -12.06 2.62
CA VAL A 466 -34.21 -12.74 2.65
C VAL A 466 -34.35 -14.15 2.07
N ALA A 467 -35.15 -15.02 2.68
CA ALA A 467 -35.18 -16.44 2.31
C ALA A 467 -35.73 -16.70 0.91
N LEU A 468 -36.75 -15.94 0.50
CA LEU A 468 -37.36 -16.02 -0.84
C LEU A 468 -36.74 -15.08 -1.86
N GLN A 469 -35.71 -14.32 -1.48
CA GLN A 469 -35.00 -13.41 -2.38
C GLN A 469 -33.83 -14.10 -3.07
N ASN A 470 -33.52 -13.62 -4.28
CA ASN A 470 -32.45 -14.11 -5.14
C ASN A 470 -32.44 -15.64 -5.32
N VAL A 471 -33.62 -16.26 -5.39
CA VAL A 471 -33.75 -17.66 -5.81
C VAL A 471 -33.46 -17.71 -7.31
N PRO A 472 -32.54 -18.55 -7.81
CA PRO A 472 -32.32 -18.68 -9.25
C PRO A 472 -33.59 -19.17 -9.97
N GLU A 473 -33.79 -18.75 -11.22
CA GLU A 473 -34.99 -19.10 -12.01
C GLU A 473 -35.14 -20.61 -12.23
N ASP A 474 -34.01 -21.32 -12.32
CA ASP A 474 -33.99 -22.77 -12.48
C ASP A 474 -34.05 -23.53 -11.14
N TYR A 475 -34.23 -22.87 -10.00
CA TYR A 475 -34.36 -23.55 -8.71
C TYR A 475 -35.81 -23.87 -8.37
N VAL A 476 -35.99 -24.96 -7.61
CA VAL A 476 -37.27 -25.32 -6.99
C VAL A 476 -37.18 -25.15 -5.48
N THR A 477 -38.20 -24.56 -4.87
CA THR A 477 -38.25 -24.31 -3.43
C THR A 477 -39.06 -25.40 -2.72
N ILE A 478 -38.56 -25.90 -1.59
CA ILE A 478 -39.29 -26.76 -0.65
C ILE A 478 -39.37 -26.02 0.68
N ILE A 479 -40.55 -25.97 1.27
CA ILE A 479 -40.79 -25.32 2.56
C ILE A 479 -41.22 -26.39 3.56
N CYS A 480 -40.59 -26.41 4.73
CA CYS A 480 -40.92 -27.29 5.84
C CYS A 480 -41.36 -26.47 7.05
N ALA A 481 -42.38 -26.93 7.77
CA ALA A 481 -42.89 -26.32 9.00
C ALA A 481 -43.49 -27.41 9.90
N HIS A 482 -43.82 -27.09 11.15
CA HIS A 482 -44.62 -28.00 11.99
C HIS A 482 -46.11 -27.85 11.68
N SER A 483 -46.60 -26.61 11.67
CA SER A 483 -48.03 -26.28 11.48
C SER A 483 -48.50 -26.42 10.04
N PRO A 484 -49.75 -26.84 9.81
CA PRO A 484 -50.39 -26.92 8.50
C PRO A 484 -50.53 -25.53 7.85
N ALA A 485 -50.46 -25.48 6.52
CA ALA A 485 -50.70 -24.21 5.81
C ALA A 485 -52.19 -23.82 5.73
N THR A 486 -53.13 -24.64 6.23
CA THR A 486 -54.57 -24.36 6.08
C THR A 486 -55.05 -23.48 7.22
N PRO A 487 -55.43 -22.20 6.95
CA PRO A 487 -55.91 -21.33 8.01
C PRO A 487 -57.26 -21.80 8.56
N THR A 488 -57.48 -21.56 9.85
CA THR A 488 -58.74 -21.82 10.54
C THR A 488 -59.45 -20.52 10.90
N ALA A 489 -60.73 -20.61 11.25
CA ALA A 489 -61.51 -19.45 11.69
C ALA A 489 -61.05 -18.87 13.03
N ASN A 490 -60.18 -19.59 13.76
CA ASN A 490 -59.75 -19.21 15.10
C ASN A 490 -58.38 -18.52 15.12
N ASP A 491 -57.57 -18.68 14.06
CA ASP A 491 -56.15 -18.33 14.03
C ASP A 491 -55.85 -16.89 14.45
N ASP A 492 -56.72 -15.93 14.10
CA ASP A 492 -56.52 -14.50 14.32
C ASP A 492 -57.65 -13.87 15.15
N THR A 493 -58.23 -14.64 16.08
CA THR A 493 -59.40 -14.22 16.89
C THR A 493 -59.08 -14.09 18.38
N ASN A 494 -59.87 -14.72 19.26
CA ASN A 494 -59.61 -14.71 20.70
C ASN A 494 -58.49 -15.69 21.02
N LEU A 495 -57.25 -15.21 21.04
CA LEU A 495 -56.06 -16.01 21.35
C LEU A 495 -55.93 -16.44 22.82
N THR A 496 -56.83 -15.98 23.70
CA THR A 496 -56.79 -16.32 25.14
C THR A 496 -57.42 -17.68 25.45
N ASP A 497 -58.13 -18.28 24.50
CA ASP A 497 -58.71 -19.62 24.64
C ASP A 497 -57.69 -20.71 24.30
N TYR A 498 -56.92 -21.12 25.30
CA TYR A 498 -55.94 -22.19 25.20
C TYR A 498 -56.55 -23.59 24.96
N THR A 499 -57.87 -23.73 24.85
CA THR A 499 -58.51 -25.00 24.45
C THR A 499 -58.62 -25.17 22.93
N VAL A 500 -58.36 -24.10 22.19
CA VAL A 500 -58.38 -24.05 20.73
C VAL A 500 -56.95 -23.88 20.22
N THR A 501 -56.61 -24.59 19.14
CA THR A 501 -55.33 -24.38 18.44
C THR A 501 -55.46 -23.19 17.50
N HIS A 502 -54.48 -22.28 17.55
CA HIS A 502 -54.35 -21.12 16.71
C HIS A 502 -53.08 -21.23 15.87
N TYR A 503 -53.17 -20.87 14.59
CA TYR A 503 -52.03 -20.68 13.68
C TYR A 503 -51.94 -19.21 13.25
N THR A 504 -51.69 -18.31 14.20
CA THR A 504 -51.73 -16.86 13.99
C THR A 504 -50.81 -16.45 12.83
N ASN A 505 -51.30 -15.55 11.95
CA ASN A 505 -50.61 -15.11 10.74
C ASN A 505 -50.38 -16.17 9.63
N GLN A 506 -50.98 -17.37 9.71
CA GLN A 506 -50.83 -18.39 8.66
C GLN A 506 -51.38 -17.92 7.30
N ALA A 507 -52.48 -17.18 7.29
CA ALA A 507 -53.05 -16.62 6.05
C ALA A 507 -52.08 -15.63 5.37
N GLN A 508 -51.35 -14.85 6.16
CA GLN A 508 -50.36 -13.87 5.72
C GLN A 508 -49.10 -14.57 5.18
N LEU A 509 -48.61 -15.62 5.85
CA LEU A 509 -47.53 -16.46 5.31
C LEU A 509 -47.92 -17.06 3.94
N ASN A 510 -49.14 -17.61 3.83
CA ASN A 510 -49.64 -18.15 2.57
C ASN A 510 -49.68 -17.10 1.47
N GLN A 511 -50.01 -15.85 1.79
CA GLN A 511 -49.98 -14.76 0.83
C GLN A 511 -48.55 -14.42 0.38
N ILE A 512 -47.56 -14.45 1.27
CA ILE A 512 -46.14 -14.28 0.90
C ILE A 512 -45.70 -15.37 -0.09
N ILE A 513 -46.07 -16.63 0.17
CA ILE A 513 -45.76 -17.77 -0.72
C ILE A 513 -46.41 -17.56 -2.10
N LYS A 514 -47.68 -17.14 -2.16
CA LYS A 514 -48.37 -16.84 -3.43
C LYS A 514 -47.70 -15.70 -4.18
N ASP A 515 -47.28 -14.64 -3.50
CA ASP A 515 -46.59 -13.53 -4.13
C ASP A 515 -45.27 -13.99 -4.76
N PHE A 516 -44.53 -14.87 -4.08
CA PHE A 516 -43.29 -15.47 -4.59
C PHE A 516 -43.52 -16.35 -5.81
N ILE A 517 -44.51 -17.26 -5.75
CA ILE A 517 -44.88 -18.13 -6.87
C ILE A 517 -45.27 -17.29 -8.10
N ASN A 518 -46.00 -16.19 -7.89
CA ASN A 518 -46.51 -15.35 -8.96
C ASN A 518 -45.58 -14.20 -9.38
N GLY A 519 -44.44 -13.99 -8.70
CA GLY A 519 -43.52 -12.88 -8.98
C GLY A 519 -44.14 -11.51 -8.70
N GLN A 520 -44.91 -11.39 -7.61
CA GLN A 520 -45.71 -10.22 -7.27
C GLN A 520 -45.12 -9.42 -6.10
N SER A 521 -45.78 -8.30 -5.80
CA SER A 521 -45.46 -7.42 -4.68
C SER A 521 -46.76 -6.98 -4.01
N SER A 522 -46.82 -7.11 -2.70
CA SER A 522 -47.99 -6.78 -1.87
C SER A 522 -47.53 -6.21 -0.53
N VAL A 523 -48.43 -5.46 0.12
CA VAL A 523 -48.32 -5.13 1.56
C VAL A 523 -49.27 -6.07 2.30
N ILE A 524 -48.73 -6.87 3.20
CA ILE A 524 -49.47 -7.90 3.95
C ILE A 524 -49.49 -7.47 5.41
N THR A 525 -50.67 -7.39 6.00
CA THR A 525 -50.86 -6.90 7.39
C THR A 525 -51.73 -7.83 8.20
N ASN A 526 -51.51 -7.83 9.51
CA ASN A 526 -52.44 -8.31 10.53
C ASN A 526 -52.29 -7.45 11.78
N ASP A 527 -53.39 -7.16 12.47
CA ASP A 527 -53.45 -6.28 13.63
C ASP A 527 -53.88 -7.00 14.92
N VAL A 528 -53.73 -8.33 14.94
CA VAL A 528 -53.90 -9.15 16.14
C VAL A 528 -52.89 -8.71 17.20
N GLU A 529 -53.37 -8.32 18.37
CA GLU A 529 -52.57 -7.83 19.50
C GLU A 529 -51.43 -8.80 19.85
N ASP A 530 -50.21 -8.25 20.01
CA ASP A 530 -48.93 -8.95 20.25
C ASP A 530 -48.41 -9.81 19.08
N TRP A 531 -49.17 -9.92 18.00
CA TRP A 531 -48.84 -10.69 16.79
C TRP A 531 -48.89 -9.80 15.54
N GLU A 532 -48.86 -8.48 15.71
CA GLU A 532 -49.04 -7.53 14.64
C GLU A 532 -47.94 -7.70 13.59
N ILE A 533 -48.35 -7.67 12.32
CA ILE A 533 -47.42 -7.67 11.20
C ILE A 533 -47.76 -6.63 10.15
N LYS A 534 -46.73 -6.18 9.46
CA LYS A 534 -46.76 -5.41 8.23
C LYS A 534 -45.52 -5.77 7.41
N VAL A 535 -45.70 -6.68 6.46
CA VAL A 535 -44.63 -7.21 5.60
C VAL A 535 -44.83 -6.67 4.19
N GLN A 536 -43.79 -6.10 3.60
CA GLN A 536 -43.75 -5.79 2.18
C GLN A 536 -43.07 -6.94 1.44
N THR A 537 -43.77 -7.54 0.48
CA THR A 537 -43.17 -8.48 -0.48
C THR A 537 -42.77 -7.74 -1.75
N ASN A 538 -41.67 -8.13 -2.39
CA ASN A 538 -41.36 -7.66 -3.74
C ASN A 538 -40.54 -8.69 -4.51
N PHE A 539 -41.21 -9.43 -5.37
CA PHE A 539 -40.59 -10.44 -6.24
C PHE A 539 -40.66 -10.05 -7.72
N VAL A 540 -41.03 -8.81 -8.05
CA VAL A 540 -41.26 -8.39 -9.46
C VAL A 540 -40.00 -8.52 -10.29
N ALA A 541 -38.85 -8.10 -9.74
CA ALA A 541 -37.57 -8.21 -10.43
C ALA A 541 -37.06 -9.66 -10.51
N GLN A 542 -37.30 -10.46 -9.48
CA GLN A 542 -36.94 -11.87 -9.44
C GLN A 542 -37.78 -12.69 -10.45
N GLY A 543 -39.06 -12.33 -10.61
CA GLY A 543 -40.05 -13.10 -11.35
C GLY A 543 -40.57 -14.31 -10.57
N LYS A 544 -41.34 -15.14 -11.26
CA LYS A 544 -42.00 -16.34 -10.71
C LYS A 544 -41.00 -17.40 -10.29
N ARG A 545 -41.33 -18.18 -9.26
CA ARG A 545 -40.52 -19.31 -8.80
C ARG A 545 -41.38 -20.51 -8.43
N ASP A 546 -40.81 -21.70 -8.60
CA ASP A 546 -41.48 -22.95 -8.29
C ASP A 546 -41.40 -23.29 -6.80
N VAL A 547 -42.52 -23.77 -6.25
CA VAL A 547 -42.61 -24.34 -4.91
C VAL A 547 -43.12 -25.77 -5.04
N ALA A 548 -42.28 -26.76 -4.74
CA ALA A 548 -42.64 -28.17 -4.82
C ALA A 548 -43.68 -28.58 -3.77
N GLY A 549 -43.58 -27.99 -2.58
CA GLY A 549 -44.55 -28.17 -1.52
C GLY A 549 -44.18 -27.46 -0.23
N TYR A 550 -45.21 -27.29 0.59
CA TYR A 550 -45.16 -26.96 2.00
C TYR A 550 -45.41 -28.26 2.76
N ILE A 551 -44.36 -28.80 3.39
CA ILE A 551 -44.35 -30.10 4.08
C ILE A 551 -44.50 -29.84 5.57
N HIS A 552 -45.44 -30.52 6.22
CA HIS A 552 -45.70 -30.32 7.65
C HIS A 552 -46.05 -31.58 8.43
N GLY A 553 -45.90 -31.50 9.75
CA GLY A 553 -46.30 -32.51 10.74
C GLY A 553 -47.59 -32.11 11.44
N HIS A 554 -47.61 -32.21 12.77
CA HIS A 554 -48.65 -31.77 13.72
C HIS A 554 -49.97 -32.57 13.66
N TYR A 555 -50.47 -32.90 12.48
CA TYR A 555 -51.73 -33.63 12.32
C TYR A 555 -51.61 -35.14 12.57
N HIS A 556 -50.40 -35.69 12.55
CA HIS A 556 -50.14 -37.13 12.71
C HIS A 556 -50.85 -38.02 11.66
N TYR A 557 -51.23 -37.47 10.51
CA TYR A 557 -51.79 -38.22 9.38
C TYR A 557 -51.39 -37.62 8.03
N GLU A 558 -51.45 -38.43 6.99
CA GLU A 558 -51.12 -37.98 5.64
C GLU A 558 -52.31 -37.32 4.96
N GLU A 559 -52.10 -36.11 4.46
CA GLU A 559 -53.08 -35.35 3.70
C GLU A 559 -52.37 -34.53 2.62
N LEU A 560 -53.11 -34.20 1.56
CA LEU A 560 -52.71 -33.23 0.56
C LEU A 560 -53.87 -32.26 0.34
N THR A 561 -53.61 -30.98 0.53
CA THR A 561 -54.51 -29.89 0.13
C THR A 561 -53.81 -28.95 -0.82
N THR A 562 -54.56 -28.34 -1.74
CA THR A 562 -54.04 -27.38 -2.74
C THR A 562 -54.84 -26.08 -2.77
N SER A 563 -55.82 -25.92 -1.89
CA SER A 563 -56.70 -24.74 -1.80
C SER A 563 -55.95 -23.43 -1.54
N GLN A 564 -54.72 -23.52 -1.02
CA GLN A 564 -53.84 -22.40 -0.72
C GLN A 564 -53.05 -21.93 -1.96
N GLY A 565 -53.18 -22.62 -3.11
CA GLY A 565 -52.46 -22.29 -4.35
C GLY A 565 -51.09 -22.94 -4.49
N PHE A 566 -50.74 -23.86 -3.60
CA PHE A 566 -49.53 -24.68 -3.60
C PHE A 566 -49.82 -26.01 -2.88
N ASN A 567 -48.96 -27.01 -3.02
CA ASN A 567 -49.11 -28.30 -2.33
C ASN A 567 -48.87 -28.11 -0.82
N ASN A 568 -49.90 -28.30 0.00
CA ASN A 568 -49.81 -28.41 1.45
C ASN A 568 -49.87 -29.89 1.84
N ILE A 569 -48.73 -30.45 2.25
CA ILE A 569 -48.47 -31.88 2.38
C ILE A 569 -48.27 -32.22 3.85
N SER A 570 -49.26 -32.91 4.44
CA SER A 570 -49.15 -33.45 5.79
C SER A 570 -48.44 -34.80 5.77
N CYS A 571 -47.60 -35.04 6.76
CA CYS A 571 -46.87 -36.28 6.99
C CYS A 571 -47.43 -37.03 8.20
N ILE A 572 -47.30 -38.37 8.18
CA ILE A 572 -47.56 -39.21 9.35
C ILE A 572 -46.53 -38.90 10.46
N SER A 573 -46.93 -39.09 11.71
CA SER A 573 -46.06 -38.95 12.88
C SER A 573 -45.12 -40.15 13.05
N ALA A 574 -43.95 -39.89 13.64
CA ALA A 574 -42.98 -40.92 14.02
C ALA A 574 -43.49 -41.82 15.15
N ILE A 575 -44.50 -41.38 15.92
CA ILE A 575 -45.19 -42.23 16.91
C ILE A 575 -46.58 -42.70 16.44
N PRO A 576 -47.04 -43.89 16.88
CA PRO A 576 -48.35 -44.43 16.53
C PRO A 576 -49.40 -44.10 17.61
N TYR A 577 -49.77 -42.83 17.84
CA TYR A 577 -50.61 -42.51 19.01
C TYR A 577 -51.94 -41.77 18.82
N THR A 578 -52.09 -40.74 17.99
CA THR A 578 -53.30 -39.90 18.12
C THR A 578 -54.37 -40.17 17.06
N GLY A 579 -55.65 -40.11 17.48
CA GLY A 579 -56.82 -40.11 16.60
C GLY A 579 -56.95 -41.31 15.66
N PHE A 580 -56.69 -41.06 14.37
CA PHE A 580 -56.95 -41.95 13.24
C PHE A 580 -56.08 -43.23 13.18
N ASN A 581 -54.94 -43.25 13.88
CA ASN A 581 -53.97 -44.37 13.84
C ASN A 581 -53.97 -45.25 15.10
N LYS A 582 -55.00 -45.12 15.93
CA LYS A 582 -55.16 -45.88 17.19
C LYS A 582 -55.17 -47.39 16.92
N GLY A 583 -54.07 -48.06 17.25
CA GLY A 583 -53.89 -49.52 17.13
C GLY A 583 -52.81 -49.98 16.15
N ALA A 584 -52.13 -49.06 15.44
CA ALA A 584 -50.97 -49.40 14.65
C ALA A 584 -49.76 -49.78 15.53
N GLN A 585 -48.94 -50.72 15.06
CA GLN A 585 -47.80 -51.24 15.84
C GLN A 585 -46.55 -50.34 15.74
N ASN A 586 -46.36 -49.59 14.64
CA ASN A 586 -45.22 -48.70 14.41
C ASN A 586 -45.68 -47.34 13.87
N GLY A 587 -44.96 -46.26 14.15
CA GLY A 587 -45.16 -44.96 13.48
C GLY A 587 -44.58 -44.93 12.06
N GLY A 588 -44.33 -43.76 11.49
CA GLY A 588 -43.65 -43.64 10.19
C GLY A 588 -42.91 -42.33 9.97
N TRP A 589 -42.17 -42.25 8.87
CA TRP A 589 -41.57 -41.01 8.36
C TRP A 589 -41.48 -41.07 6.84
N THR A 590 -41.22 -39.93 6.21
CA THR A 590 -41.34 -39.80 4.76
C THR A 590 -40.02 -39.38 4.11
N LEU A 591 -39.57 -40.14 3.10
CA LEU A 591 -38.50 -39.73 2.19
C LEU A 591 -39.13 -39.02 0.97
N PHE A 592 -38.76 -37.78 0.75
CA PHE A 592 -39.12 -37.00 -0.43
C PHE A 592 -37.98 -36.98 -1.45
N THR A 593 -38.26 -37.37 -2.68
CA THR A 593 -37.34 -37.29 -3.82
C THR A 593 -37.87 -36.27 -4.84
N LEU A 594 -37.07 -35.26 -5.15
CA LEU A 594 -37.44 -34.24 -6.14
C LEU A 594 -37.03 -34.66 -7.55
N ASP A 595 -38.02 -34.84 -8.41
CA ASP A 595 -37.88 -35.15 -9.83
C ASP A 595 -38.14 -33.90 -10.67
N ARG A 596 -37.13 -33.01 -10.73
CA ARG A 596 -37.24 -31.69 -11.38
C ARG A 596 -37.60 -31.78 -12.86
N ASP A 597 -37.03 -32.74 -13.58
CA ASP A 597 -37.26 -32.92 -15.02
C ASP A 597 -38.73 -33.20 -15.34
N ASN A 598 -39.45 -33.84 -14.40
CA ASN A 598 -40.86 -34.19 -14.55
C ASN A 598 -41.78 -33.32 -13.69
N ARG A 599 -41.24 -32.29 -13.00
CA ARG A 599 -41.96 -31.43 -12.04
C ARG A 599 -42.75 -32.21 -10.99
N LYS A 600 -42.11 -33.22 -10.40
CA LYS A 600 -42.73 -34.10 -9.39
C LYS A 600 -41.95 -34.12 -8.09
N LEU A 601 -42.65 -33.99 -6.98
CA LEU A 601 -42.15 -34.35 -5.67
C LEU A 601 -42.73 -35.73 -5.32
N LYS A 602 -41.88 -36.74 -5.15
CA LYS A 602 -42.32 -38.10 -4.84
C LYS A 602 -42.04 -38.40 -3.38
N SER A 603 -43.00 -38.98 -2.67
CA SER A 603 -42.75 -39.52 -1.34
C SER A 603 -42.63 -41.03 -1.39
N THR A 604 -41.65 -41.55 -0.66
CA THR A 604 -41.51 -42.96 -0.32
C THR A 604 -41.64 -43.09 1.19
N GLY A 605 -42.65 -43.81 1.63
CA GLY A 605 -42.98 -43.94 3.05
C GLY A 605 -42.21 -45.05 3.75
N TYR A 606 -41.81 -44.81 5.00
CA TYR A 606 -41.40 -45.83 5.95
C TYR A 606 -42.45 -46.00 7.06
N GLY A 607 -42.64 -47.25 7.53
CA GLY A 607 -43.62 -47.57 8.55
C GLY A 607 -45.05 -47.36 8.05
N LEU A 608 -45.81 -46.47 8.71
CA LEU A 608 -47.17 -46.11 8.30
C LEU A 608 -47.26 -45.10 7.15
N ALA A 609 -46.15 -44.46 6.78
CA ALA A 609 -46.17 -43.50 5.68
C ALA A 609 -46.43 -44.21 4.34
N THR A 610 -47.13 -43.55 3.42
CA THR A 610 -47.45 -44.11 2.11
C THR A 610 -46.64 -43.46 0.98
N ASN A 611 -46.51 -44.20 -0.12
CA ASN A 611 -45.90 -43.67 -1.33
C ASN A 611 -46.89 -42.74 -2.05
N ARG A 612 -46.51 -41.48 -2.28
CA ARG A 612 -47.35 -40.46 -2.92
C ARG A 612 -46.54 -39.72 -3.99
N THR A 613 -47.22 -38.97 -4.84
CA THR A 613 -46.59 -38.13 -5.88
C THR A 613 -47.38 -36.85 -6.01
N PHE A 614 -46.67 -35.72 -6.05
CA PHE A 614 -47.22 -34.38 -6.09
C PHE A 614 -46.66 -33.65 -7.31
N ASP A 615 -47.55 -33.14 -8.17
CA ASP A 615 -47.17 -32.27 -9.27
C ASP A 615 -47.04 -30.82 -8.75
N TYR A 616 -46.07 -30.06 -9.23
CA TYR A 616 -45.84 -28.67 -8.82
C TYR A 616 -45.51 -27.73 -9.98
#